data_AF-A0A534X2S2-F1
#
_entry.id   AF-A0A534X2S2-F1
#
_cell.length_a   1.000
_cell.length_b   1.000
_cell.length_c   1.000
_cell.angle_alpha   90.00
_cell.angle_beta   90.00
_cell.angle_gamma   90.00
#
_symmetry.space_group_name_H-M   'P 1'
#
loop_
_entity.id
_entity.type
_entity.pdbx_description
1 polymer ?
#
loop_
_entity_poly.entity_id
_entity_poly.type
_entity_poly.pdbx_seq_one_letter_code
_entity_poly.pdbx_strand_id
1 'polypeptide(L)'
;MRLRARYDATCTTASGRLSAQHRRPVAFAAAPSRCGDGHLDPVRGESCELTTPCASTPCIDCQCEPSSSTTTTTTLAGATTTTTLAGLFEAANPWNMDVSGLSPSGESGSIIAALTAAGGWGNGNKLQIDFGLHVLHAGPTTSFLTFTKRTGYYTPDCDEPFPFPLPAGGAIEGQAGYTCNVAAEDCHLLVVDAAAKRLYETYNATMSSSMLVARCGLFWDLTRSYPSGLRGEQCTSADAAGFPIAALLFTADEVAAGDIPHAIRFILPNDRMRAGVYVHPASHAGGPSGGASLPPYGVRFRLRADFPLATLPSEGARVIARAMQRYGMLLADGGNIALTAASDTFTTHTWDEVGIDSHSLFGIAVTDMEVVDLGPTIPLTYDCVRNP
;
A
#
# COMPACT_ATOMS: atom_id res chain seq x y z
N MET A 1 -20.38 18.37 29.53
CA MET A 1 -19.25 18.69 30.43
C MET A 1 -19.53 20.00 31.14
N ARG A 2 -18.98 20.21 32.34
CA ARG A 2 -19.02 21.48 33.05
C ARG A 2 -17.62 21.80 33.60
N LEU A 3 -17.13 22.98 33.27
CA LEU A 3 -15.86 23.52 33.76
C LEU A 3 -16.14 24.59 34.82
N ARG A 4 -15.43 24.53 35.95
CA ARG A 4 -15.39 25.62 36.94
C ARG A 4 -13.95 25.97 37.23
N ALA A 5 -13.56 27.21 36.95
CA ALA A 5 -12.24 27.76 37.22
C ALA A 5 -12.32 28.91 38.23
N ARG A 6 -11.25 29.09 39.02
CA ARG A 6 -10.97 30.28 39.82
C ARG A 6 -9.61 30.83 39.41
N TYR A 7 -9.58 32.12 39.16
CA TYR A 7 -8.35 32.84 38.88
C TYR A 7 -7.77 33.36 40.19
N ASP A 8 -6.44 33.35 40.31
CA ASP A 8 -5.77 34.03 41.41
C ASP A 8 -5.94 35.56 41.28
N ALA A 9 -5.66 36.28 42.38
CA ALA A 9 -5.84 37.74 42.43
C ALA A 9 -4.91 38.50 41.46
N THR A 10 -3.85 37.85 40.99
CA THR A 10 -2.84 38.41 40.07
C THR A 10 -3.10 38.02 38.62
N CYS A 11 -4.18 37.29 38.33
CA CYS A 11 -4.49 36.70 37.02
C CYS A 11 -3.34 35.89 36.40
N THR A 12 -2.46 35.31 37.23
CA THR A 12 -1.27 34.54 36.83
C THR A 12 -1.47 33.03 36.87
N THR A 13 -2.56 32.56 37.46
CA THR A 13 -2.96 31.16 37.43
C THR A 13 -4.48 31.02 37.49
N ALA A 14 -5.01 30.01 36.81
CA ALA A 14 -6.39 29.57 36.86
C ALA A 14 -6.41 28.10 37.32
N SER A 15 -7.13 27.79 38.39
CA SER A 15 -7.27 26.40 38.86
C SER A 15 -8.73 26.03 39.03
N GLY A 16 -9.05 24.76 38.86
CA GLY A 16 -10.45 24.36 38.80
C GLY A 16 -10.71 22.87 38.73
N ARG A 17 -11.97 22.54 38.48
CA ARG A 17 -12.41 21.15 38.25
C ARG A 17 -13.21 21.05 36.97
N LEU A 18 -12.94 19.99 36.22
CA LEU A 18 -13.68 19.59 35.05
C LEU A 18 -14.54 18.37 35.39
N SER A 19 -15.84 18.46 35.14
CA SER A 19 -16.77 17.35 35.37
C SER A 19 -17.51 16.95 34.09
N ALA A 20 -17.71 15.65 33.92
CA ALA A 20 -18.51 15.05 32.87
C ALA A 20 -19.48 14.04 33.48
N GLN A 21 -20.61 13.81 32.83
CA GLN A 21 -21.62 12.88 33.31
C GLN A 21 -21.01 11.48 33.40
N HIS A 22 -21.13 10.85 34.56
CA HIS A 22 -20.62 9.49 34.87
C HIS A 22 -19.08 9.37 34.86
N ARG A 23 -18.34 10.48 35.01
CA ARG A 23 -16.89 10.49 35.21
C ARG A 23 -16.52 11.21 36.51
N ARG A 24 -15.47 10.76 37.19
CA ARG A 24 -14.94 11.45 38.37
C ARG A 24 -14.38 12.82 37.94
N PRO A 25 -14.69 13.92 38.67
CA PRO A 25 -14.15 15.23 38.33
C PRO A 25 -12.62 15.27 38.43
N VAL A 26 -11.97 15.86 37.42
CA VAL A 26 -10.52 16.02 37.36
C VAL A 26 -10.15 17.45 37.73
N ALA A 27 -9.16 17.62 38.61
CA ALA A 27 -8.63 18.93 38.96
C ALA A 27 -7.61 19.38 37.90
N PHE A 28 -7.57 20.68 37.61
CA PHE A 28 -6.58 21.27 36.72
C PHE A 28 -6.02 22.56 37.30
N ALA A 29 -4.82 22.92 36.86
CA ALA A 29 -4.23 24.23 37.01
C ALA A 29 -3.68 24.66 35.64
N ALA A 30 -3.86 25.92 35.29
CA ALA A 30 -3.44 26.54 34.05
C ALA A 30 -2.79 27.89 34.38
N ALA A 31 -1.78 28.28 33.63
CA ALA A 31 -1.21 29.63 33.67
C ALA A 31 -1.74 30.43 32.46
N PRO A 32 -1.68 31.78 32.48
CA PRO A 32 -2.00 32.62 31.35
C PRO A 32 -1.21 32.20 30.12
N SER A 33 -1.91 31.94 29.02
CA SER A 33 -1.28 31.88 27.72
C SER A 33 -0.76 33.28 27.39
N ARG A 34 0.55 33.41 27.21
CA ARG A 34 1.16 34.59 26.60
C ARG A 34 1.07 34.43 25.09
N CYS A 35 -0.14 34.40 24.53
CA CYS A 35 -0.33 34.09 23.10
C CYS A 35 -1.58 34.81 22.57
N GLY A 36 -1.38 35.89 21.82
CA GLY A 36 -2.49 36.68 21.27
C GLY A 36 -2.11 37.60 20.12
N ASP A 37 -1.79 37.05 18.94
CA ASP A 37 -1.67 37.79 17.67
C ASP A 37 -2.40 37.14 16.47
N GLY A 38 -2.96 35.94 16.64
CA GLY A 38 -3.94 35.36 15.70
C GLY A 38 -3.34 34.70 14.45
N HIS A 39 -2.12 34.18 14.49
CA HIS A 39 -1.57 33.31 13.43
C HIS A 39 -1.40 31.88 13.94
N LEU A 40 -1.82 30.89 13.13
CA LEU A 40 -1.84 29.46 13.49
C LEU A 40 -0.78 28.70 12.69
N ASP A 41 -0.01 27.85 13.39
CA ASP A 41 0.85 26.82 12.79
C ASP A 41 -0.03 25.80 12.03
N PRO A 42 0.17 25.63 10.70
CA PRO A 42 -0.63 24.71 9.89
C PRO A 42 -0.37 23.22 10.19
N VAL A 43 0.70 22.87 10.90
CA VAL A 43 1.08 21.49 11.21
C VAL A 43 0.51 21.04 12.56
N ARG A 44 0.56 21.91 13.59
CA ARG A 44 0.14 21.56 14.96
C ARG A 44 -1.07 22.34 15.47
N GLY A 45 -1.52 23.39 14.77
CA GLY A 45 -2.69 24.18 15.14
C GLY A 45 -2.46 25.09 16.36
N GLU A 46 -1.21 25.41 16.67
CA GLU A 46 -0.83 26.29 17.79
C GLU A 46 -0.56 27.72 17.30
N SER A 47 -0.80 28.73 18.15
CA SER A 47 -0.47 30.12 17.81
C SER A 47 0.96 30.49 18.20
N CYS A 48 1.70 31.06 17.26
CA CYS A 48 3.08 31.51 17.47
C CYS A 48 3.11 32.94 18.03
N GLU A 49 4.01 33.27 18.98
CA GLU A 49 4.28 34.67 19.35
C GLU A 49 5.57 35.15 18.72
N LEU A 50 5.52 36.23 17.94
CA LEU A 50 6.71 36.95 17.50
C LEU A 50 6.55 38.44 17.76
N THR A 51 7.60 39.08 18.28
CA THR A 51 7.63 40.55 18.40
C THR A 51 7.67 41.26 17.04
N THR A 52 7.94 40.51 15.95
CA THR A 52 7.90 40.94 14.54
C THR A 52 7.43 39.75 13.69
N PRO A 53 6.48 39.89 12.74
CA PRO A 53 6.02 38.76 11.91
C PRO A 53 7.20 38.07 11.20
N CYS A 54 7.28 36.73 11.21
CA CYS A 54 8.19 36.04 10.30
C CYS A 54 7.74 36.40 8.89
N ALA A 55 8.61 36.98 8.07
CA ALA A 55 8.24 37.45 6.73
C ALA A 55 7.81 36.28 5.82
N SER A 56 8.74 35.70 5.05
CA SER A 56 8.49 34.55 4.18
C SER A 56 9.03 33.24 4.76
N THR A 57 9.26 33.18 6.06
CA THR A 57 9.78 32.00 6.77
C THR A 57 8.73 31.41 7.72
N PRO A 58 8.60 30.08 7.81
CA PRO A 58 7.69 29.43 8.75
C PRO A 58 8.19 29.59 10.19
N CYS A 59 7.27 29.76 11.13
CA CYS A 59 7.58 29.70 12.56
C CYS A 59 7.45 28.25 13.05
N ILE A 60 8.50 27.73 13.67
CA ILE A 60 8.55 26.39 14.27
C ILE A 60 9.04 26.58 15.71
N ASP A 61 8.35 25.97 16.68
CA ASP A 61 8.70 26.03 18.12
C ASP A 61 8.98 27.46 18.65
N CYS A 62 8.15 28.43 18.23
CA CYS A 62 8.25 29.85 18.62
C CYS A 62 9.54 30.57 18.18
N GLN A 63 10.21 30.10 17.12
CA GLN A 63 11.33 30.80 16.48
C GLN A 63 11.11 30.93 14.96
N CYS A 64 11.58 32.04 14.38
CA CYS A 64 11.64 32.18 12.92
C CYS A 64 12.87 31.44 12.41
N GLU A 65 12.68 30.23 11.91
CA GLU A 65 13.78 29.43 11.37
C GLU A 65 14.06 29.84 9.91
N PRO A 66 15.28 30.30 9.57
CA PRO A 66 15.68 30.44 8.17
C PRO A 66 15.69 29.05 7.54
N SER A 67 15.05 28.90 6.38
CA SER A 67 15.10 27.65 5.60
C SER A 67 16.57 27.29 5.34
N SER A 68 17.11 26.38 6.15
CA SER A 68 18.44 25.80 5.99
C SER A 68 18.43 24.88 4.79
N SER A 69 18.55 25.49 3.61
CA SER A 69 18.84 24.82 2.36
C SER A 69 20.36 24.64 2.25
N THR A 70 20.85 23.49 2.70
CA THR A 70 22.02 22.88 2.07
C THR A 70 21.80 21.38 1.99
N THR A 71 20.81 20.99 1.20
CA THR A 71 20.92 19.77 0.41
C THR A 71 21.20 20.24 -1.00
N THR A 72 22.31 19.79 -1.58
CA THR A 72 22.64 20.05 -2.97
C THR A 72 21.62 19.31 -3.84
N THR A 73 20.46 19.92 -4.07
CA THR A 73 19.50 19.44 -5.05
C THR A 73 20.02 19.91 -6.40
N THR A 74 20.67 19.02 -7.12
CA THR A 74 20.78 19.17 -8.57
C THR A 74 19.35 19.24 -9.09
N THR A 75 18.94 20.42 -9.54
CA THR A 75 17.73 20.62 -10.31
C THR A 75 17.81 19.78 -11.57
N LEU A 76 17.25 18.56 -11.53
CA LEU A 76 16.63 18.05 -12.74
C LEU A 76 15.34 18.83 -12.91
N ALA A 77 15.25 19.48 -14.08
CA ALA A 77 14.03 20.10 -14.56
C ALA A 77 12.84 19.17 -14.31
N GLY A 78 11.75 19.74 -13.78
CA GLY A 78 10.51 19.01 -13.57
C GLY A 78 10.13 18.27 -14.85
N ALA A 79 10.26 16.95 -14.82
CA ALA A 79 9.58 16.08 -15.74
C ALA A 79 8.10 16.33 -15.48
N THR A 80 7.43 16.96 -16.43
CA THR A 80 5.98 17.04 -16.45
C THR A 80 5.49 15.61 -16.59
N THR A 81 5.23 14.92 -15.47
CA THR A 81 4.58 13.60 -15.48
C THR A 81 3.21 13.81 -16.07
N THR A 82 3.07 13.47 -17.34
CA THR A 82 1.81 13.50 -18.06
C THR A 82 1.07 12.25 -17.59
N THR A 83 0.28 12.36 -16.53
CA THR A 83 -0.54 11.26 -16.02
C THR A 83 -1.67 11.00 -17.01
N THR A 84 -1.38 10.16 -18.00
CA THR A 84 -2.43 9.32 -18.58
C THR A 84 -2.78 8.32 -17.49
N LEU A 85 -3.90 8.55 -16.79
CA LEU A 85 -4.41 7.63 -15.78
C LEU A 85 -4.96 6.40 -16.50
N ALA A 86 -4.09 5.41 -16.67
CA ALA A 86 -4.45 4.08 -17.12
C ALA A 86 -4.27 3.10 -15.94
N GLY A 87 -5.10 2.06 -15.89
CA GLY A 87 -5.19 1.11 -14.76
C GLY A 87 -6.55 1.15 -14.06
N LEU A 88 -6.67 0.40 -12.97
CA LEU A 88 -7.96 0.19 -12.28
C LEU A 88 -8.50 1.43 -11.56
N PHE A 89 -7.62 2.30 -11.06
CA PHE A 89 -7.99 3.52 -10.34
C PHE A 89 -8.06 4.72 -11.28
N GLU A 90 -9.11 5.52 -11.14
CA GLU A 90 -9.35 6.74 -11.93
C GLU A 90 -8.58 7.96 -11.39
N ALA A 91 -7.96 7.82 -10.22
CA ALA A 91 -7.14 8.83 -9.59
C ALA A 91 -5.69 8.35 -9.41
N ALA A 92 -4.76 9.30 -9.36
CA ALA A 92 -3.34 8.99 -9.21
C ALA A 92 -3.08 8.38 -7.83
N ASN A 93 -2.43 7.22 -7.84
CA ASN A 93 -2.03 6.49 -6.65
C ASN A 93 -0.55 6.08 -6.76
N PRO A 94 0.12 5.69 -5.65
CA PRO A 94 1.54 5.38 -5.66
C PRO A 94 1.95 4.32 -6.68
N TRP A 95 1.07 3.38 -7.00
CA TRP A 95 1.28 2.32 -7.99
C TRP A 95 1.14 2.77 -9.44
N ASN A 96 0.54 3.93 -9.74
CA ASN A 96 0.49 4.47 -11.11
C ASN A 96 1.61 5.48 -11.40
N MET A 97 2.54 5.68 -10.46
CA MET A 97 3.64 6.63 -10.59
C MET A 97 4.69 6.10 -11.56
N ASP A 98 5.01 6.90 -12.60
CA ASP A 98 6.17 6.66 -13.46
C ASP A 98 7.44 6.97 -12.65
N VAL A 99 8.23 5.93 -12.39
CA VAL A 99 9.47 6.00 -11.63
C VAL A 99 10.70 5.83 -12.50
N SER A 100 10.58 5.73 -13.83
CA SER A 100 11.71 5.48 -14.74
C SER A 100 12.83 6.53 -14.64
N GLY A 101 12.47 7.77 -14.33
CA GLY A 101 13.41 8.89 -14.18
C GLY A 101 14.02 9.07 -12.78
N LEU A 102 13.62 8.27 -11.78
CA LEU A 102 14.13 8.41 -10.42
C LEU A 102 15.59 7.93 -10.28
N SER A 103 16.37 8.60 -9.45
CA SER A 103 17.68 8.07 -9.05
C SER A 103 17.51 6.86 -8.11
N PRO A 104 18.38 5.85 -8.18
CA PRO A 104 18.40 4.78 -7.19
C PRO A 104 18.63 5.33 -5.78
N SER A 105 18.00 4.68 -4.79
CA SER A 105 18.26 4.94 -3.38
C SER A 105 19.74 4.67 -3.06
N GLY A 106 20.30 5.42 -2.10
CA GLY A 106 21.63 5.15 -1.56
C GLY A 106 21.76 3.76 -0.93
N GLU A 107 20.65 3.15 -0.50
CA GLU A 107 20.59 1.78 0.02
C GLU A 107 20.35 0.71 -1.07
N SER A 108 20.20 1.09 -2.35
CA SER A 108 19.90 0.14 -3.42
C SER A 108 20.93 -0.99 -3.49
N GLY A 109 22.22 -0.66 -3.53
CA GLY A 109 23.28 -1.66 -3.62
C GLY A 109 23.32 -2.62 -2.43
N SER A 110 23.11 -2.13 -1.20
CA SER A 110 23.13 -2.97 0.00
C SER A 110 21.91 -3.88 0.09
N ILE A 111 20.72 -3.40 -0.25
CA ILE A 111 19.48 -4.21 -0.29
C ILE A 111 19.58 -5.31 -1.34
N ILE A 112 20.03 -4.97 -2.56
CA ILE A 112 20.20 -5.95 -3.66
C ILE A 112 21.25 -7.01 -3.29
N ALA A 113 22.37 -6.60 -2.70
CA ALA A 113 23.40 -7.54 -2.24
C ALA A 113 22.88 -8.45 -1.11
N ALA A 114 22.16 -7.90 -0.13
CA ALA A 114 21.58 -8.67 0.97
C ALA A 114 20.55 -9.70 0.48
N LEU A 115 19.64 -9.28 -0.41
CA LEU A 115 18.65 -10.19 -1.00
C LEU A 115 19.32 -11.29 -1.84
N THR A 116 20.35 -10.95 -2.61
CA THR A 116 21.14 -11.92 -3.38
C THR A 116 21.80 -12.95 -2.46
N ALA A 117 22.44 -12.50 -1.37
CA ALA A 117 23.08 -13.38 -0.39
C ALA A 117 22.07 -14.27 0.35
N ALA A 118 20.82 -13.81 0.53
CA ALA A 118 19.75 -14.58 1.16
C ALA A 118 19.09 -15.60 0.21
N GLY A 119 19.51 -15.69 -1.05
CA GLY A 119 18.98 -16.65 -2.04
C GLY A 119 18.01 -16.06 -3.05
N GLY A 120 17.90 -14.72 -3.12
CA GLY A 120 17.18 -13.98 -4.14
C GLY A 120 15.65 -14.19 -4.11
N TRP A 121 15.03 -14.29 -5.29
CA TRP A 121 13.58 -14.13 -5.47
C TRP A 121 12.67 -15.08 -4.67
N GLY A 122 13.13 -16.30 -4.43
CA GLY A 122 12.24 -17.41 -4.05
C GLY A 122 12.56 -18.59 -4.93
N ASN A 123 12.00 -19.76 -4.61
CA ASN A 123 11.99 -20.93 -5.50
C ASN A 123 13.26 -21.16 -6.36
N GLY A 124 14.44 -21.27 -5.72
CA GLY A 124 15.71 -21.45 -6.45
C GLY A 124 16.25 -20.19 -7.16
N ASN A 125 15.98 -19.01 -6.61
CA ASN A 125 16.31 -17.69 -7.17
C ASN A 125 15.73 -17.49 -8.58
N LYS A 126 14.44 -17.79 -8.73
CA LYS A 126 13.72 -17.63 -10.00
C LYS A 126 12.63 -16.57 -9.85
N LEU A 127 12.61 -15.60 -10.76
CA LEU A 127 11.50 -14.66 -10.89
C LEU A 127 10.33 -15.38 -11.59
N GLN A 128 9.66 -16.24 -10.82
CA GLN A 128 8.53 -17.03 -11.27
C GLN A 128 7.22 -16.26 -11.09
N ILE A 129 6.27 -16.53 -11.99
CA ILE A 129 4.91 -15.99 -11.94
C ILE A 129 3.94 -17.06 -11.44
N ASP A 130 3.09 -16.68 -10.50
CA ASP A 130 1.87 -17.39 -10.11
C ASP A 130 0.66 -16.68 -10.74
N PHE A 131 -0.28 -17.46 -11.25
CA PHE A 131 -1.51 -16.99 -11.92
C PHE A 131 -2.78 -17.36 -11.13
N GLY A 132 -2.65 -17.76 -9.85
CA GLY A 132 -3.76 -18.28 -9.06
C GLY A 132 -4.84 -17.27 -8.65
N LEU A 133 -4.56 -15.96 -8.69
CA LEU A 133 -5.47 -14.93 -8.20
C LEU A 133 -6.53 -14.55 -9.25
N HIS A 134 -7.81 -14.78 -8.96
CA HIS A 134 -8.89 -14.35 -9.85
C HIS A 134 -9.31 -12.90 -9.58
N VAL A 135 -9.34 -12.07 -10.63
CA VAL A 135 -9.99 -10.75 -10.59
C VAL A 135 -11.33 -10.87 -11.29
N LEU A 136 -12.42 -10.79 -10.53
CA LEU A 136 -13.78 -10.90 -11.06
C LEU A 136 -14.38 -9.53 -11.34
N HIS A 137 -15.38 -9.48 -12.22
CA HIS A 137 -16.13 -8.25 -12.52
C HIS A 137 -17.60 -8.40 -12.15
N ALA A 138 -18.14 -7.44 -11.39
CA ALA A 138 -19.56 -7.36 -11.10
C ALA A 138 -20.32 -6.77 -12.31
N GLY A 139 -21.41 -7.43 -12.69
CA GLY A 139 -22.34 -6.96 -13.72
C GLY A 139 -23.68 -6.53 -13.14
N PRO A 140 -24.61 -6.04 -13.98
CA PRO A 140 -25.92 -5.53 -13.55
C PRO A 140 -26.79 -6.54 -12.79
N THR A 141 -26.53 -7.84 -12.98
CA THR A 141 -27.27 -8.95 -12.34
C THR A 141 -26.48 -9.63 -11.22
N THR A 142 -25.31 -9.08 -10.84
CA THR A 142 -24.49 -9.66 -9.77
C THR A 142 -25.25 -9.59 -8.43
N SER A 143 -25.32 -10.73 -7.75
CA SER A 143 -25.91 -10.80 -6.41
C SER A 143 -24.93 -10.27 -5.37
N PHE A 144 -25.45 -9.70 -4.29
CA PHE A 144 -24.64 -9.23 -3.16
C PHE A 144 -24.96 -10.04 -1.92
N LEU A 145 -23.92 -10.47 -1.20
CA LEU A 145 -24.04 -11.11 0.10
C LEU A 145 -23.25 -10.31 1.13
N THR A 146 -23.87 -10.02 2.27
CA THR A 146 -23.11 -9.48 3.41
C THR A 146 -22.26 -10.62 3.99
N PHE A 147 -20.94 -10.48 3.90
CA PHE A 147 -20.03 -11.48 4.44
C PHE A 147 -20.11 -11.53 5.97
N THR A 148 -19.73 -12.66 6.56
CA THR A 148 -19.68 -12.85 8.01
C THR A 148 -18.24 -12.96 8.49
N LYS A 149 -17.94 -12.29 9.61
CA LYS A 149 -16.61 -12.32 10.23
C LYS A 149 -16.27 -13.75 10.70
N ARG A 150 -15.14 -14.28 10.23
CA ARG A 150 -14.55 -15.52 10.76
C ARG A 150 -13.82 -15.24 12.07
N THR A 151 -13.57 -16.26 12.88
CA THR A 151 -12.69 -16.15 14.06
C THR A 151 -11.31 -15.62 13.66
N GLY A 152 -10.82 -14.64 14.42
CA GLY A 152 -9.58 -13.92 14.11
C GLY A 152 -9.76 -12.80 13.08
N TYR A 153 -10.97 -12.25 12.93
CA TYR A 153 -11.22 -11.13 12.02
C TYR A 153 -10.35 -9.92 12.35
N TYR A 154 -9.75 -9.31 11.33
CA TYR A 154 -8.80 -8.21 11.51
C TYR A 154 -9.55 -6.90 11.80
N THR A 155 -9.76 -6.62 13.08
CA THR A 155 -10.32 -5.36 13.57
C THR A 155 -9.23 -4.62 14.36
N PRO A 156 -8.97 -3.33 14.11
CA PRO A 156 -9.76 -2.41 13.29
C PRO A 156 -9.32 -2.30 11.81
N ASP A 157 -8.49 -3.18 11.28
CA ASP A 157 -7.92 -3.04 9.93
C ASP A 157 -8.97 -3.18 8.80
N CYS A 158 -9.81 -4.22 8.90
CA CYS A 158 -10.78 -4.61 7.88
C CYS A 158 -12.20 -4.18 8.25
N ASP A 159 -13.02 -3.87 7.25
CA ASP A 159 -14.29 -3.17 7.43
C ASP A 159 -15.32 -3.98 8.22
N GLU A 160 -16.30 -3.28 8.80
CA GLU A 160 -17.51 -3.95 9.26
C GLU A 160 -18.23 -4.60 8.06
N PRO A 161 -18.93 -5.72 8.27
CA PRO A 161 -19.66 -6.43 7.22
C PRO A 161 -20.51 -5.50 6.35
N PHE A 162 -20.28 -5.58 5.05
CA PHE A 162 -21.02 -4.84 4.03
C PHE A 162 -21.45 -5.80 2.89
N PRO A 163 -22.40 -5.40 2.04
CA PRO A 163 -22.79 -6.20 0.88
C PRO A 163 -21.61 -6.37 -0.09
N PHE A 164 -21.13 -7.60 -0.24
CA PHE A 164 -20.02 -7.97 -1.12
C PHE A 164 -20.59 -8.57 -2.43
N PRO A 165 -20.17 -8.10 -3.62
CA PRO A 165 -20.64 -8.65 -4.88
C PRO A 165 -20.11 -10.07 -5.11
N LEU A 166 -20.99 -10.97 -5.53
CA LEU A 166 -20.67 -12.36 -5.83
C LEU A 166 -21.14 -12.70 -7.25
N PRO A 167 -20.32 -12.43 -8.29
CA PRO A 167 -20.65 -12.75 -9.67
C PRO A 167 -21.02 -14.24 -9.87
N ALA A 168 -22.05 -14.51 -10.67
CA ALA A 168 -22.39 -15.90 -10.97
C ALA A 168 -21.27 -16.57 -11.77
N GLY A 169 -20.84 -17.77 -11.34
CA GLY A 169 -19.76 -18.52 -12.00
C GLY A 169 -18.34 -18.01 -11.70
N GLY A 170 -18.17 -17.04 -10.79
CA GLY A 170 -16.84 -16.62 -10.36
C GLY A 170 -16.20 -17.60 -9.38
N ALA A 171 -14.94 -17.31 -9.01
CA ALA A 171 -14.15 -18.19 -8.17
C ALA A 171 -13.24 -17.44 -7.19
N ILE A 172 -12.90 -18.13 -6.10
CA ILE A 172 -11.83 -17.75 -5.16
C ILE A 172 -10.49 -18.25 -5.71
N GLU A 173 -9.40 -17.55 -5.37
CA GLU A 173 -8.02 -17.91 -5.66
C GLU A 173 -7.75 -19.44 -5.71
N GLY A 174 -7.21 -19.89 -6.84
CA GLY A 174 -6.85 -21.29 -7.07
C GLY A 174 -8.03 -22.27 -7.14
N GLN A 175 -9.27 -21.80 -7.03
CA GLN A 175 -10.47 -22.64 -7.07
C GLN A 175 -11.27 -22.45 -8.37
N ALA A 176 -12.20 -23.37 -8.62
CA ALA A 176 -13.21 -23.28 -9.69
C ALA A 176 -14.54 -22.65 -9.21
N GLY A 177 -14.60 -22.18 -7.97
CA GLY A 177 -15.80 -21.61 -7.37
C GLY A 177 -15.49 -20.92 -6.04
N TYR A 178 -16.52 -20.63 -5.26
CA TYR A 178 -16.37 -19.81 -4.05
C TYR A 178 -16.07 -20.60 -2.75
N THR A 179 -15.81 -21.89 -2.83
CA THR A 179 -15.43 -22.70 -1.66
C THR A 179 -13.93 -22.97 -1.71
N CYS A 180 -13.23 -22.55 -0.66
CA CYS A 180 -11.77 -22.70 -0.53
C CYS A 180 -11.40 -23.28 0.83
N ASN A 181 -10.30 -24.04 0.87
CA ASN A 181 -9.74 -24.60 2.10
C ASN A 181 -8.93 -23.54 2.87
N VAL A 182 -9.64 -22.68 3.60
CA VAL A 182 -9.08 -21.58 4.41
C VAL A 182 -8.14 -21.99 5.55
N ALA A 183 -7.87 -23.29 5.73
CA ALA A 183 -6.87 -23.80 6.66
C ALA A 183 -5.52 -24.11 5.98
N ALA A 184 -5.50 -24.26 4.67
CA ALA A 184 -4.31 -24.58 3.89
C ALA A 184 -3.94 -23.49 2.88
N GLU A 185 -4.91 -22.66 2.48
CA GLU A 185 -4.77 -21.65 1.44
C GLU A 185 -5.18 -20.26 1.95
N ASP A 186 -4.69 -19.22 1.29
CA ASP A 186 -5.03 -17.83 1.62
C ASP A 186 -6.44 -17.43 1.17
N CYS A 187 -6.93 -17.99 0.06
CA CYS A 187 -8.31 -17.86 -0.38
C CYS A 187 -8.76 -16.41 -0.59
N HIS A 188 -8.01 -15.65 -1.40
CA HIS A 188 -8.40 -14.29 -1.77
C HIS A 188 -9.62 -14.27 -2.71
N LEU A 189 -10.53 -13.32 -2.49
CA LEU A 189 -11.63 -13.01 -3.41
C LEU A 189 -11.59 -11.53 -3.78
N LEU A 190 -11.37 -11.25 -5.06
CA LEU A 190 -11.20 -9.91 -5.61
C LEU A 190 -12.31 -9.65 -6.65
N VAL A 191 -13.09 -8.59 -6.46
CA VAL A 191 -14.20 -8.24 -7.36
C VAL A 191 -14.22 -6.75 -7.65
N VAL A 192 -14.14 -6.40 -8.94
CA VAL A 192 -14.26 -5.03 -9.43
C VAL A 192 -15.71 -4.77 -9.82
N ASP A 193 -16.32 -3.76 -9.21
CA ASP A 193 -17.58 -3.17 -9.65
C ASP A 193 -17.29 -1.84 -10.35
N ALA A 194 -17.20 -1.91 -11.68
CA ALA A 194 -16.90 -0.75 -12.51
C ALA A 194 -18.04 0.30 -12.52
N ALA A 195 -19.28 -0.11 -12.24
CA ALA A 195 -20.42 0.80 -12.18
C ALA A 195 -20.45 1.56 -10.86
N ALA A 196 -20.16 0.88 -9.75
CA ALA A 196 -20.06 1.48 -8.42
C ALA A 196 -18.70 2.14 -8.15
N LYS A 197 -17.72 1.97 -9.05
CA LYS A 197 -16.33 2.44 -8.90
C LYS A 197 -15.68 1.91 -7.63
N ARG A 198 -15.84 0.60 -7.40
CA ARG A 198 -15.32 -0.06 -6.20
C ARG A 198 -14.55 -1.33 -6.54
N LEU A 199 -13.44 -1.53 -5.85
CA LEU A 199 -12.74 -2.80 -5.78
C LEU A 199 -13.02 -3.43 -4.41
N TYR A 200 -13.61 -4.61 -4.41
CA TYR A 200 -13.94 -5.38 -3.21
C TYR A 200 -12.94 -6.51 -3.03
N GLU A 201 -12.39 -6.64 -1.82
CA GLU A 201 -11.36 -7.64 -1.53
C GLU A 201 -11.63 -8.32 -0.19
N THR A 202 -11.35 -9.62 -0.14
CA THR A 202 -11.33 -10.37 1.11
C THR A 202 -10.11 -11.26 1.20
N TYR A 203 -9.68 -11.53 2.43
CA TYR A 203 -8.67 -12.52 2.77
C TYR A 203 -9.29 -13.67 3.56
N ASN A 204 -8.82 -14.89 3.29
CA ASN A 204 -9.22 -16.11 3.95
C ASN A 204 -10.73 -16.34 3.88
N ALA A 205 -11.25 -16.20 2.65
CA ALA A 205 -12.66 -16.26 2.36
C ALA A 205 -13.10 -17.64 1.87
N THR A 206 -14.33 -18.02 2.21
CA THR A 206 -14.95 -19.24 1.67
C THR A 206 -16.46 -19.16 1.81
N MET A 207 -17.18 -19.77 0.88
CA MET A 207 -18.61 -20.01 1.00
C MET A 207 -18.86 -21.23 1.88
N SER A 208 -19.61 -21.01 2.96
CA SER A 208 -20.06 -22.05 3.89
C SER A 208 -21.55 -21.91 4.13
N SER A 209 -22.33 -22.96 3.83
CA SER A 209 -23.79 -22.98 4.05
C SER A 209 -24.53 -21.75 3.50
N SER A 210 -24.20 -21.33 2.27
CA SER A 210 -24.73 -20.14 1.59
C SER A 210 -24.32 -18.79 2.19
N MET A 211 -23.35 -18.77 3.11
CA MET A 211 -22.77 -17.55 3.66
C MET A 211 -21.33 -17.40 3.18
N LEU A 212 -20.97 -16.20 2.72
CA LEU A 212 -19.58 -15.82 2.54
C LEU A 212 -18.98 -15.52 3.91
N VAL A 213 -17.95 -16.24 4.32
CA VAL A 213 -17.19 -15.94 5.56
C VAL A 213 -15.78 -15.52 5.18
N ALA A 214 -15.17 -14.58 5.92
CA ALA A 214 -13.81 -14.09 5.67
C ALA A 214 -13.11 -13.63 6.96
N ARG A 215 -11.77 -13.62 6.99
CA ARG A 215 -10.99 -13.00 8.10
C ARG A 215 -10.70 -11.51 7.89
N CYS A 216 -10.77 -11.05 6.65
CA CYS A 216 -10.75 -9.65 6.31
C CYS A 216 -11.71 -9.43 5.14
N GLY A 217 -12.52 -8.38 5.20
CA GLY A 217 -13.27 -7.89 4.06
C GLY A 217 -13.20 -6.37 4.02
N LEU A 218 -12.96 -5.82 2.83
CA LEU A 218 -12.84 -4.39 2.62
C LEU A 218 -13.17 -4.00 1.19
N PHE A 219 -13.32 -2.70 0.95
CA PHE A 219 -13.35 -2.16 -0.40
C PHE A 219 -12.47 -0.93 -0.55
N TRP A 220 -12.11 -0.65 -1.79
CA TRP A 220 -11.40 0.53 -2.25
C TRP A 220 -12.31 1.34 -3.17
N ASP A 221 -12.26 2.67 -3.02
CA ASP A 221 -12.92 3.60 -3.91
C ASP A 221 -11.97 3.90 -5.08
N LEU A 222 -12.36 3.47 -6.28
CA LEU A 222 -11.52 3.60 -7.48
C LEU A 222 -11.37 5.06 -7.94
N THR A 223 -12.20 5.98 -7.42
CA THR A 223 -12.12 7.41 -7.73
C THR A 223 -11.17 8.17 -6.80
N ARG A 224 -10.66 7.52 -5.75
CA ARG A 224 -9.86 8.16 -4.70
C ARG A 224 -8.36 8.05 -4.96
N SER A 225 -7.66 9.16 -4.69
CA SER A 225 -6.22 9.15 -4.42
C SER A 225 -6.01 8.88 -2.93
N TYR A 226 -5.22 7.86 -2.62
CA TYR A 226 -4.93 7.46 -1.25
C TYR A 226 -3.67 8.15 -0.72
N PRO A 227 -3.64 8.57 0.56
CA PRO A 227 -2.44 9.13 1.19
C PRO A 227 -1.35 8.05 1.38
N SER A 228 -0.17 8.42 1.87
CA SER A 228 0.98 7.50 2.03
C SER A 228 0.67 6.28 2.91
N GLY A 229 -0.16 6.45 3.95
CA GLY A 229 -0.65 5.37 4.81
C GLY A 229 -1.90 4.65 4.29
N LEU A 230 -2.29 4.85 3.02
CA LEU A 230 -3.43 4.20 2.37
C LEU A 230 -4.74 4.34 3.17
N ARG A 231 -5.31 3.23 3.64
CA ARG A 231 -6.52 3.20 4.47
C ARG A 231 -6.26 3.56 5.93
N GLY A 232 -5.00 3.67 6.35
CA GLY A 232 -4.57 4.05 7.69
C GLY A 232 -3.18 3.50 7.99
N GLU A 233 -2.35 4.26 8.72
CA GLU A 233 -1.07 3.73 9.20
C GLU A 233 -1.29 2.50 10.08
N GLN A 234 -0.39 1.54 9.97
CA GLN A 234 -0.45 0.24 10.67
C GLN A 234 -1.68 -0.59 10.30
N CYS A 235 -2.47 -0.21 9.29
CA CYS A 235 -3.63 -0.98 8.83
C CYS A 235 -3.24 -1.92 7.70
N THR A 236 -3.49 -3.21 7.89
CA THR A 236 -3.41 -4.20 6.82
C THR A 236 -4.63 -4.12 5.89
N SER A 237 -4.62 -4.91 4.82
CA SER A 237 -5.75 -5.08 3.90
C SER A 237 -5.98 -6.59 3.66
N ALA A 238 -6.55 -6.96 2.51
CA ALA A 238 -6.45 -8.35 2.05
C ALA A 238 -5.01 -8.72 1.69
N ASP A 239 -4.13 -7.73 1.51
CA ASP A 239 -2.69 -7.83 1.28
C ASP A 239 -1.92 -7.47 2.57
N ALA A 240 -0.84 -8.19 2.88
CA ALA A 240 -0.11 -7.96 4.13
C ALA A 240 0.51 -6.55 4.23
N ALA A 241 0.92 -5.94 3.10
CA ALA A 241 1.46 -4.58 3.07
C ALA A 241 0.39 -3.49 3.22
N GLY A 242 -0.89 -3.86 3.15
CA GLY A 242 -2.02 -2.95 3.14
C GLY A 242 -2.43 -2.45 1.75
N PHE A 243 -1.89 -3.01 0.66
CA PHE A 243 -2.23 -2.59 -0.70
C PHE A 243 -3.61 -3.09 -1.18
N PRO A 244 -4.20 -2.45 -2.20
CA PRO A 244 -5.21 -3.09 -3.04
C PRO A 244 -4.54 -4.14 -3.94
N ILE A 245 -4.84 -5.43 -3.73
CA ILE A 245 -4.22 -6.53 -4.48
C ILE A 245 -4.47 -6.36 -5.98
N ALA A 246 -5.74 -6.23 -6.38
CA ALA A 246 -6.10 -6.22 -7.81
C ALA A 246 -5.52 -5.02 -8.58
N ALA A 247 -5.14 -3.94 -7.90
CA ALA A 247 -4.50 -2.78 -8.53
C ALA A 247 -3.03 -3.02 -8.93
N LEU A 248 -2.43 -4.08 -8.39
CA LEU A 248 -1.04 -4.45 -8.57
C LEU A 248 -0.88 -5.79 -9.33
N LEU A 249 -1.97 -6.46 -9.65
CA LEU A 249 -1.97 -7.67 -10.50
C LEU A 249 -2.05 -7.27 -11.96
N PHE A 250 -1.01 -7.59 -12.73
CA PHE A 250 -1.08 -7.44 -14.18
C PHE A 250 -1.92 -8.58 -14.78
N THR A 251 -2.57 -8.29 -15.90
CA THR A 251 -3.50 -9.18 -16.59
C THR A 251 -3.02 -9.57 -17.99
N ALA A 252 -3.53 -10.69 -18.52
CA ALA A 252 -3.27 -11.08 -19.91
C ALA A 252 -3.79 -10.02 -20.90
N ASP A 253 -4.90 -9.35 -20.57
CA ASP A 253 -5.49 -8.27 -21.38
C ASP A 253 -4.55 -7.05 -21.48
N GLU A 254 -3.90 -6.65 -20.39
CA GLU A 254 -2.91 -5.56 -20.40
C GLU A 254 -1.66 -5.94 -21.19
N VAL A 255 -1.18 -7.19 -21.04
CA VAL A 255 -0.05 -7.68 -21.83
C VAL A 255 -0.39 -7.71 -23.32
N ALA A 256 -1.60 -8.15 -23.69
CA ALA A 256 -2.08 -8.13 -25.06
C ALA A 256 -2.21 -6.70 -25.62
N ALA A 257 -2.63 -5.75 -24.78
CA ALA A 257 -2.69 -4.32 -25.12
C ALA A 257 -1.28 -3.67 -25.26
N GLY A 258 -0.24 -4.34 -24.76
CA GLY A 258 1.16 -3.92 -24.89
C GLY A 258 1.65 -2.97 -23.81
N ASP A 259 0.85 -2.69 -22.78
CA ASP A 259 1.17 -1.78 -21.67
C ASP A 259 0.50 -2.24 -20.37
N ILE A 260 1.27 -2.21 -19.28
CA ILE A 260 0.76 -2.44 -17.91
C ILE A 260 0.98 -1.13 -17.15
N PRO A 261 -0.06 -0.31 -16.93
CA PRO A 261 0.07 1.08 -16.50
C PRO A 261 0.17 1.24 -14.97
N HIS A 262 0.77 0.26 -14.30
CA HIS A 262 0.92 0.25 -12.85
C HIS A 262 2.12 -0.59 -12.40
N ALA A 263 2.52 -0.40 -11.14
CA ALA A 263 3.54 -1.21 -10.48
C ALA A 263 3.05 -2.64 -10.29
N ILE A 264 3.97 -3.60 -10.37
CA ILE A 264 3.65 -5.02 -10.24
C ILE A 264 3.78 -5.45 -8.78
N ARG A 265 2.79 -6.22 -8.28
CA ARG A 265 2.87 -6.89 -6.99
C ARG A 265 3.98 -7.93 -7.00
N PHE A 266 4.88 -7.89 -6.03
CA PHE A 266 5.80 -9.00 -5.79
C PHE A 266 5.90 -9.38 -4.32
N ILE A 267 6.27 -10.63 -4.08
CA ILE A 267 6.37 -11.24 -2.74
C ILE A 267 7.74 -11.91 -2.60
N LEU A 268 8.19 -12.10 -1.36
CA LEU A 268 9.46 -12.75 -1.06
C LEU A 268 9.30 -13.74 0.10
N PRO A 269 10.17 -14.76 0.24
CA PRO A 269 10.18 -15.58 1.45
C PRO A 269 10.38 -14.72 2.70
N ASN A 270 9.70 -15.06 3.80
CA ASN A 270 9.70 -14.24 5.01
C ASN A 270 11.11 -13.98 5.58
N ASP A 271 12.03 -14.95 5.44
CA ASP A 271 13.42 -14.83 5.89
C ASP A 271 14.28 -13.92 4.98
N ARG A 272 13.75 -13.49 3.83
CA ARG A 272 14.38 -12.56 2.87
C ARG A 272 13.81 -11.16 2.92
N MET A 273 12.91 -10.88 3.86
CA MET A 273 12.34 -9.57 4.09
C MET A 273 12.74 -9.02 5.46
N ARG A 274 12.89 -7.71 5.56
CA ARG A 274 13.26 -7.02 6.81
C ARG A 274 12.14 -7.16 7.85
N ALA A 275 12.47 -7.66 9.03
CA ALA A 275 11.50 -7.79 10.13
C ALA A 275 11.17 -6.46 10.82
N GLY A 276 9.91 -6.33 11.25
CA GLY A 276 9.45 -5.30 12.19
C GLY A 276 9.33 -3.88 11.64
N VAL A 277 9.49 -3.67 10.34
CA VAL A 277 9.36 -2.35 9.69
C VAL A 277 8.73 -2.45 8.30
N TYR A 278 8.17 -1.34 7.84
CA TYR A 278 7.74 -1.12 6.46
C TYR A 278 8.20 0.26 5.96
N VAL A 279 8.05 0.51 4.68
CA VAL A 279 8.21 1.84 4.06
C VAL A 279 6.99 2.15 3.21
N HIS A 280 6.66 3.43 3.04
CA HIS A 280 5.62 3.82 2.10
C HIS A 280 5.97 3.39 0.66
N PRO A 281 4.95 3.04 -0.16
CA PRO A 281 3.52 3.22 0.08
C PRO A 281 2.83 2.12 0.90
N ALA A 282 3.56 1.12 1.41
CA ALA A 282 2.93 0.18 2.35
C ALA A 282 2.45 0.93 3.60
N SER A 283 1.37 0.45 4.18
CA SER A 283 0.82 0.92 5.45
C SER A 283 0.99 -0.09 6.58
N HIS A 284 1.47 -1.30 6.27
CA HIS A 284 1.61 -2.40 7.21
C HIS A 284 2.71 -3.37 6.75
N ALA A 285 3.06 -4.32 7.61
CA ALA A 285 3.95 -5.44 7.31
C ALA A 285 3.44 -6.72 7.98
N GLY A 286 3.60 -7.87 7.32
CA GLY A 286 3.18 -9.17 7.84
C GLY A 286 4.21 -9.82 8.77
N GLY A 287 4.51 -11.10 8.52
CA GLY A 287 5.44 -11.91 9.31
C GLY A 287 6.88 -12.12 8.79
N PRO A 288 7.60 -11.14 8.21
CA PRO A 288 9.02 -11.29 7.90
C PRO A 288 9.86 -11.68 9.12
N SER A 289 10.97 -12.35 8.86
CA SER A 289 11.93 -12.81 9.88
C SER A 289 13.39 -12.49 9.54
N GLY A 290 13.64 -11.80 8.42
CA GLY A 290 14.97 -11.44 7.97
C GLY A 290 15.60 -10.24 8.69
N GLY A 291 16.92 -10.12 8.55
CA GLY A 291 17.74 -9.06 9.16
C GLY A 291 17.58 -7.65 8.55
N ALA A 292 18.20 -6.67 9.22
CA ALA A 292 18.01 -5.23 8.97
C ALA A 292 18.46 -4.74 7.57
N SER A 293 19.28 -5.49 6.83
CA SER A 293 19.74 -5.09 5.49
C SER A 293 18.84 -5.61 4.36
N LEU A 294 17.89 -6.50 4.67
CA LEU A 294 16.96 -7.03 3.68
C LEU A 294 15.91 -5.97 3.27
N PRO A 295 15.21 -6.18 2.14
CA PRO A 295 14.14 -5.28 1.70
C PRO A 295 12.99 -5.22 2.72
N PRO A 296 12.53 -4.03 3.15
CA PRO A 296 11.30 -3.89 3.93
C PRO A 296 10.05 -3.95 3.04
N TYR A 297 8.91 -4.33 3.63
CA TYR A 297 7.60 -4.19 2.98
C TYR A 297 7.41 -2.80 2.38
N GLY A 298 6.77 -2.72 1.21
CA GLY A 298 6.52 -1.47 0.48
C GLY A 298 7.71 -0.97 -0.34
N VAL A 299 8.90 -1.59 -0.23
CA VAL A 299 10.04 -1.19 -1.08
C VAL A 299 9.70 -1.31 -2.56
N ARG A 300 10.11 -0.32 -3.34
CA ARG A 300 9.91 -0.31 -4.79
C ARG A 300 11.17 -0.75 -5.52
N PHE A 301 11.09 -1.88 -6.22
CA PHE A 301 12.14 -2.38 -7.09
C PHE A 301 11.84 -1.93 -8.52
N ARG A 302 12.81 -1.34 -9.21
CA ARG A 302 12.73 -0.98 -10.63
C ARG A 302 13.71 -1.83 -11.41
N LEU A 303 13.28 -2.39 -12.55
CA LEU A 303 14.21 -3.05 -13.47
C LEU A 303 15.10 -1.97 -14.09
N ARG A 304 16.42 -2.16 -14.11
CA ARG A 304 17.31 -1.15 -14.68
C ARG A 304 16.94 -0.83 -16.13
N ALA A 305 17.10 0.44 -16.50
CA ALA A 305 16.84 0.91 -17.86
C ALA A 305 17.72 0.23 -18.93
N ASP A 306 18.89 -0.27 -18.54
CA ASP A 306 19.85 -0.94 -19.43
C ASP A 306 19.66 -2.46 -19.54
N PHE A 307 18.65 -3.04 -18.88
CA PHE A 307 18.36 -4.46 -18.98
C PHE A 307 18.05 -4.84 -20.45
N PRO A 308 18.69 -5.88 -21.00
CA PRO A 308 18.59 -6.20 -22.43
C PRO A 308 17.26 -6.91 -22.75
N LEU A 309 16.16 -6.16 -22.90
CA LEU A 309 14.80 -6.70 -23.15
C LEU A 309 14.72 -7.74 -24.29
N ALA A 310 15.59 -7.63 -25.30
CA ALA A 310 15.65 -8.58 -26.41
C ALA A 310 16.00 -10.02 -25.99
N THR A 311 16.58 -10.23 -24.81
CA THR A 311 16.88 -11.57 -24.27
C THR A 311 15.66 -12.28 -23.71
N LEU A 312 14.55 -11.57 -23.49
CA LEU A 312 13.30 -12.14 -23.00
C LEU A 312 12.59 -12.95 -24.11
N PRO A 313 11.89 -14.03 -23.74
CA PRO A 313 11.43 -15.05 -24.70
C PRO A 313 10.29 -14.59 -25.61
N SER A 314 9.50 -13.59 -25.22
CA SER A 314 8.32 -13.14 -25.95
C SER A 314 8.12 -11.63 -25.87
N GLU A 315 7.28 -11.08 -26.75
CA GLU A 315 6.83 -9.69 -26.62
C GLU A 315 6.07 -9.47 -25.31
N GLY A 316 5.24 -10.44 -24.87
CA GLY A 316 4.56 -10.35 -23.58
C GLY A 316 5.55 -10.18 -22.42
N ALA A 317 6.64 -10.94 -22.41
CA ALA A 317 7.67 -10.81 -21.37
C ALA A 317 8.33 -9.43 -21.41
N ARG A 318 8.52 -8.87 -22.61
CA ARG A 318 9.05 -7.51 -22.80
C ARG A 318 8.07 -6.43 -22.34
N VAL A 319 6.75 -6.62 -22.50
CA VAL A 319 5.72 -5.72 -21.95
C VAL A 319 5.85 -5.67 -20.43
N ILE A 320 5.89 -6.84 -19.77
CA ILE A 320 6.03 -6.92 -18.31
C ILE A 320 7.33 -6.26 -17.84
N ALA A 321 8.45 -6.54 -18.50
CA ALA A 321 9.74 -5.92 -18.15
C ALA A 321 9.75 -4.39 -18.36
N ARG A 322 9.09 -3.87 -19.41
CA ARG A 322 8.90 -2.42 -19.59
C ARG A 322 8.08 -1.80 -18.45
N ALA A 323 7.05 -2.51 -17.97
CA ALA A 323 6.30 -2.05 -16.80
C ALA A 323 7.17 -2.02 -15.53
N MET A 324 8.03 -3.03 -15.33
CA MET A 324 9.02 -3.03 -14.24
C MET A 324 10.05 -1.90 -14.36
N GLN A 325 10.40 -1.46 -15.58
CA GLN A 325 11.26 -0.29 -15.80
C GLN A 325 10.52 1.02 -15.52
N ARG A 326 9.23 1.09 -15.88
CA ARG A 326 8.44 2.32 -15.83
C ARG A 326 7.80 2.57 -14.47
N TYR A 327 7.10 1.60 -13.92
CA TYR A 327 6.33 1.73 -12.67
C TYR A 327 6.99 1.00 -11.49
N GLY A 328 7.84 0.03 -11.80
CA GLY A 328 8.52 -0.81 -10.81
C GLY A 328 7.63 -1.94 -10.28
N MET A 329 8.06 -2.50 -9.17
CA MET A 329 7.36 -3.55 -8.44
C MET A 329 7.35 -3.19 -6.96
N LEU A 330 6.26 -3.47 -6.26
CA LEU A 330 6.08 -3.16 -4.84
C LEU A 330 6.03 -4.44 -4.01
N LEU A 331 6.86 -4.50 -2.96
CA LEU A 331 6.93 -5.66 -2.07
C LEU A 331 5.70 -5.69 -1.18
N ALA A 332 4.83 -6.67 -1.42
CA ALA A 332 3.46 -6.67 -0.94
C ALA A 332 3.14 -7.80 0.06
N ASP A 333 3.89 -8.90 0.03
CA ASP A 333 3.62 -10.04 0.92
C ASP A 333 4.79 -11.02 1.08
N GLY A 334 4.59 -12.01 1.95
CA GLY A 334 5.43 -13.18 2.13
C GLY A 334 4.98 -14.34 1.26
N GLY A 335 5.91 -14.95 0.50
CA GLY A 335 5.63 -16.14 -0.29
C GLY A 335 6.84 -16.63 -1.08
N ASN A 336 6.70 -17.77 -1.77
CA ASN A 336 7.84 -18.43 -2.43
C ASN A 336 7.92 -18.17 -3.94
N ILE A 337 6.83 -17.71 -4.56
CA ILE A 337 6.74 -17.41 -5.99
C ILE A 337 6.65 -15.90 -6.14
N ALA A 338 7.68 -15.28 -6.72
CA ALA A 338 7.92 -13.86 -6.53
C ALA A 338 6.87 -12.95 -7.16
N LEU A 339 6.31 -13.29 -8.33
CA LEU A 339 5.31 -12.47 -9.01
C LEU A 339 3.94 -13.12 -8.90
N THR A 340 2.93 -12.31 -8.67
CA THR A 340 1.52 -12.73 -8.74
C THR A 340 0.82 -11.93 -9.82
N ALA A 341 0.24 -12.63 -10.79
CA ALA A 341 -0.55 -12.10 -11.87
C ALA A 341 -2.01 -12.57 -11.74
N ALA A 342 -2.93 -11.87 -12.40
CA ALA A 342 -4.31 -12.33 -12.45
C ALA A 342 -4.40 -13.65 -13.26
N SER A 343 -5.25 -14.57 -12.83
CA SER A 343 -5.70 -15.68 -13.66
C SER A 343 -6.35 -15.16 -14.94
N ASP A 344 -6.09 -15.82 -16.06
CA ASP A 344 -6.73 -15.53 -17.34
C ASP A 344 -8.09 -16.22 -17.52
N THR A 345 -8.61 -16.88 -16.47
CA THR A 345 -9.92 -17.56 -16.50
C THR A 345 -11.07 -16.60 -16.78
N PHE A 346 -10.93 -15.32 -16.39
CA PHE A 346 -11.96 -14.30 -16.48
C PHE A 346 -11.53 -13.07 -17.31
N THR A 347 -10.47 -13.19 -18.11
CA THR A 347 -9.98 -12.15 -19.03
C THR A 347 -10.42 -12.41 -20.46
N THR A 348 -10.17 -11.47 -21.37
CA THR A 348 -10.47 -11.63 -22.81
C THR A 348 -9.39 -12.45 -23.52
N HIS A 349 -8.12 -12.17 -23.20
CA HIS A 349 -6.93 -12.83 -23.69
C HIS A 349 -6.41 -13.84 -22.69
N THR A 350 -5.66 -14.83 -23.18
CA THR A 350 -4.99 -15.85 -22.34
C THR A 350 -3.50 -15.60 -22.21
N TRP A 351 -2.87 -16.16 -21.17
CA TRP A 351 -1.41 -16.09 -21.00
C TRP A 351 -0.67 -16.76 -22.16
N ASP A 352 -1.21 -17.88 -22.65
CA ASP A 352 -0.69 -18.58 -23.83
C ASP A 352 -0.71 -17.70 -25.09
N GLU A 353 -1.79 -16.94 -25.33
CA GLU A 353 -1.92 -16.03 -26.47
C GLU A 353 -0.85 -14.94 -26.48
N VAL A 354 -0.50 -14.42 -25.31
CA VAL A 354 0.52 -13.37 -25.17
C VAL A 354 1.94 -13.92 -24.98
N GLY A 355 2.11 -15.24 -25.07
CA GLY A 355 3.39 -15.92 -24.97
C GLY A 355 4.02 -15.81 -23.59
N ILE A 356 3.20 -15.92 -22.54
CA ILE A 356 3.62 -15.89 -21.14
C ILE A 356 3.29 -17.22 -20.47
N ASP A 357 4.27 -17.76 -19.77
CA ASP A 357 4.12 -18.86 -18.82
C ASP A 357 4.82 -18.50 -17.48
N SER A 358 4.77 -19.40 -16.50
CA SER A 358 5.37 -19.16 -15.18
C SER A 358 6.90 -18.97 -15.23
N HIS A 359 7.56 -19.38 -16.30
CA HIS A 359 9.03 -19.38 -16.44
C HIS A 359 9.55 -18.21 -17.28
N SER A 360 8.66 -17.45 -17.91
CA SER A 360 8.99 -16.47 -18.94
C SER A 360 9.90 -15.33 -18.49
N LEU A 361 10.01 -15.10 -17.17
CA LEU A 361 10.85 -14.04 -16.57
C LEU A 361 12.07 -14.58 -15.80
N PHE A 362 12.41 -15.86 -15.93
CA PHE A 362 13.57 -16.47 -15.24
C PHE A 362 14.91 -15.82 -15.57
N GLY A 363 15.00 -15.07 -16.66
CA GLY A 363 16.20 -14.34 -17.07
C GLY A 363 16.45 -13.03 -16.30
N ILE A 364 15.52 -12.58 -15.45
CA ILE A 364 15.68 -11.35 -14.66
C ILE A 364 16.18 -11.72 -13.25
N ALA A 365 17.43 -11.36 -12.95
CA ALA A 365 18.01 -11.57 -11.63
C ALA A 365 17.68 -10.42 -10.68
N VAL A 366 17.77 -10.66 -9.36
CA VAL A 366 17.70 -9.59 -8.36
C VAL A 366 18.73 -8.50 -8.64
N THR A 367 19.92 -8.89 -9.12
CA THR A 367 20.98 -7.96 -9.49
C THR A 367 20.66 -7.11 -10.70
N ASP A 368 19.58 -7.37 -11.44
CA ASP A 368 19.09 -6.52 -12.55
C ASP A 368 18.15 -5.41 -12.07
N MET A 369 17.82 -5.42 -10.79
CA MET A 369 16.94 -4.46 -10.16
C MET A 369 17.72 -3.38 -9.43
N GLU A 370 17.03 -2.28 -9.17
CA GLU A 370 17.48 -1.23 -8.26
C GLU A 370 16.32 -0.78 -7.39
N VAL A 371 16.63 -0.33 -6.17
CA VAL A 371 15.64 0.24 -5.27
C VAL A 371 15.49 1.72 -5.58
N VAL A 372 14.26 2.17 -5.78
CA VAL A 372 13.89 3.58 -5.96
C VAL A 372 12.81 3.95 -4.94
N ASP A 373 12.58 5.25 -4.73
CA ASP A 373 11.47 5.73 -3.88
C ASP A 373 11.48 5.14 -2.45
N LEU A 374 12.68 4.94 -1.89
CA LEU A 374 12.84 4.38 -0.54
C LEU A 374 12.70 5.49 0.50
N GLY A 375 11.53 5.57 1.13
CA GLY A 375 11.28 6.42 2.28
C GLY A 375 11.94 5.90 3.58
N PRO A 376 11.85 6.67 4.68
CA PRO A 376 12.29 6.22 5.99
C PRO A 376 11.52 4.98 6.44
N THR A 377 12.18 4.07 7.15
CA THR A 377 11.53 2.91 7.76
C THR A 377 10.58 3.30 8.88
N ILE A 378 9.39 2.72 8.88
CA ILE A 378 8.36 2.89 9.89
C ILE A 378 8.29 1.61 10.74
N PRO A 379 8.46 1.69 12.07
CA PRO A 379 8.27 0.54 12.94
C PRO A 379 6.85 -0.02 12.86
N LEU A 380 6.73 -1.34 12.75
CA LEU A 380 5.46 -2.05 12.82
C LEU A 380 5.01 -2.16 14.28
N THR A 381 3.82 -1.63 14.59
CA THR A 381 3.21 -1.70 15.92
C THR A 381 1.89 -2.46 15.94
N TYR A 382 1.29 -2.71 14.78
CA TYR A 382 -0.06 -3.29 14.63
C TYR A 382 -1.19 -2.41 15.19
N ASP A 383 -0.92 -1.15 15.52
CA ASP A 383 -1.91 -0.21 16.05
C ASP A 383 -2.61 0.53 14.91
N CYS A 384 -3.40 -0.19 14.11
CA CYS A 384 -4.11 0.38 12.96
C CYS A 384 -4.97 1.60 13.35
N VAL A 385 -4.67 2.74 12.73
CA VAL A 385 -5.48 3.97 12.81
C VAL A 385 -5.95 4.32 11.41
N ARG A 386 -7.25 4.09 11.15
CA ARG A 386 -7.84 4.37 9.84
C ARG A 386 -7.82 5.85 9.50
N ASN A 387 -7.52 6.12 8.24
CA ASN A 387 -7.77 7.41 7.64
C ASN A 387 -9.29 7.66 7.52
N PRO A 388 -9.75 8.89 7.71
CA PRO A 388 -11.16 9.24 7.61
C PRO A 388 -11.74 9.10 6.19
#